data_AF-A0A965QR94-F1
#
_entry.id   AF-A0A965QR94-F1
#
_cell.length_a   1.000
_cell.length_b   1.000
_cell.length_c   1.000
_cell.angle_alpha   90.00
_cell.angle_beta   90.00
_cell.angle_gamma   90.00
#
_symmetry.space_group_name_H-M   'P 1'
#
loop_
_entity.id
_entity.type
_entity.pdbx_description
1 polymer ?
#
loop_
_entity_poly.entity_id
_entity_poly.type
_entity_poly.pdbx_seq_one_letter_code
_entity_poly.pdbx_strand_id
1 'polypeptide(L)'
;MGLITMQADPWRAASLGVAPASTAPGAPPQQPLVPAVWNPWRITQFVGSYQFLDQPGEWYYDRVGKNVYIVCPSSADPNSQRIEIPVAESLLEVRGTATSPVRNLAFQGLTFSGATWLDPAIGAGYVPDQTGVMIDAGKNPVTGEYLNDYTTTGHSQFTKATPGNVKVAYARNVAFSGNTFANLGGVGLQLGTGSQGVRVSRNTFTGISSSAITVGGASWCRVDPSIDPLAPQSKWVIDPARRITVLGTDAFPGDSRAVVRDVAILQNTITSTGVDYVDAAGVFVGFARNTRIENNVIDDSAWSGMQIGWGWGLVDSPRFTGQPNSAVNSWLPYDLGVPTALGGTRVIGNVITNFCTQVYDGGAVYMTGAQGRGWGDATLIRGNDMHSKRPLAGCNIVYTDGGTRWVTVTDNLQYDNPQGVFWMGADFSLADGLNSPLASLFALLSGSTNDLYSFFPVVNDSPYGSEIGGCIPAGDSRYVNNLWENRWAGSQFPFPLYQPSLPRYPNLSDWPNNPLFYNPTPLLSYYSLTKGLTFAGNKFLVYDAHGPNPAISAWLARRGAGTRWKPGAG
;
A
#
# COMPACT_ATOMS: atom_id res chain seq x y z
N MET A 1 -12.50 36.45 -12.23
CA MET A 1 -12.72 35.31 -11.31
C MET A 1 -13.27 35.88 -10.01
N GLY A 2 -14.32 35.28 -9.45
CA GLY A 2 -14.90 35.71 -8.18
C GLY A 2 -14.34 34.84 -7.04
N LEU A 3 -13.83 35.47 -6.00
CA LEU A 3 -13.44 34.81 -4.76
C LEU A 3 -14.58 34.96 -3.75
N ILE A 4 -14.98 33.86 -3.11
CA ILE A 4 -16.05 33.85 -2.11
C ILE A 4 -15.48 33.51 -0.75
N THR A 5 -15.96 34.19 0.29
CA THR A 5 -15.58 33.98 1.69
C THR A 5 -16.78 33.48 2.47
N MET A 6 -16.67 32.31 3.10
CA MET A 6 -17.68 31.75 4.01
C MET A 6 -17.15 31.71 5.44
N GLN A 7 -17.91 32.20 6.41
CA GLN A 7 -17.53 32.12 7.83
C GLN A 7 -17.97 30.76 8.41
N ALA A 8 -17.00 29.94 8.81
CA ALA A 8 -17.22 28.65 9.45
C ALA A 8 -17.40 28.82 10.97
N ASP A 9 -18.33 28.04 11.56
CA ASP A 9 -18.50 27.94 13.01
C ASP A 9 -17.20 27.45 13.70
N PRO A 10 -16.99 27.70 15.01
CA PRO A 10 -15.72 27.50 15.71
C PRO A 10 -15.23 26.04 15.86
N TRP A 11 -15.88 25.07 15.19
CA TRP A 11 -15.46 23.67 15.16
C TRP A 11 -14.30 23.45 14.17
N ARG A 12 -13.34 22.61 14.55
CA ARG A 12 -12.07 22.40 13.83
C ARG A 12 -12.30 21.68 12.49
N ALA A 13 -12.48 22.42 11.40
CA ALA A 13 -12.35 21.90 10.04
C ALA A 13 -10.87 21.83 9.61
N ALA A 14 -10.44 20.76 8.92
CA ALA A 14 -9.38 20.73 7.88
C ALA A 14 -8.78 19.32 7.64
N SER A 15 -9.36 18.60 6.69
CA SER A 15 -8.71 18.00 5.52
C SER A 15 -9.87 17.62 4.61
N LEU A 16 -9.96 18.25 3.45
CA LEU A 16 -11.01 18.00 2.47
C LEU A 16 -10.34 17.24 1.34
N GLY A 17 -10.63 15.95 1.25
CA GLY A 17 -10.45 15.23 0.00
C GLY A 17 -11.30 15.91 -1.06
N VAL A 18 -10.69 16.22 -2.19
CA VAL A 18 -11.38 16.79 -3.35
C VAL A 18 -12.42 15.76 -3.80
N ALA A 19 -13.72 16.07 -3.69
CA ALA A 19 -14.69 15.35 -4.50
C ALA A 19 -14.36 15.69 -5.96
N PRO A 20 -14.04 14.72 -6.82
CA PRO A 20 -13.82 15.03 -8.23
C PRO A 20 -15.08 15.71 -8.75
N ALA A 21 -14.90 16.86 -9.41
CA ALA A 21 -15.98 17.50 -10.13
C ALA A 21 -16.64 16.43 -11.00
N SER A 22 -17.97 16.29 -10.91
CA SER A 22 -18.72 15.41 -11.81
C SER A 22 -18.32 15.75 -13.23
N THR A 23 -17.64 14.83 -13.92
CA THR A 23 -17.29 15.02 -15.31
C THR A 23 -18.58 15.10 -16.08
N ALA A 24 -18.88 16.28 -16.64
CA ALA A 24 -19.95 16.41 -17.60
C ALA A 24 -19.71 15.41 -18.75
N PRO A 25 -20.73 14.70 -19.25
CA PRO A 25 -20.56 13.75 -20.33
C PRO A 25 -20.06 14.50 -21.57
N GLY A 26 -18.80 14.25 -21.96
CA GLY A 26 -18.17 14.83 -23.15
C GLY A 26 -17.00 15.80 -22.91
N ALA A 27 -16.56 16.04 -21.66
CA ALA A 27 -15.29 16.70 -21.44
C ALA A 27 -14.13 15.77 -21.87
N PRO A 28 -13.11 16.25 -22.63
CA PRO A 28 -11.91 15.45 -22.86
C PRO A 28 -11.32 15.08 -21.50
N PRO A 29 -10.80 13.85 -21.32
CA PRO A 29 -10.16 13.47 -20.06
C PRO A 29 -9.14 14.55 -19.72
N GLN A 30 -9.30 15.22 -18.58
CA GLN A 30 -8.20 16.00 -18.02
C GLN A 30 -7.04 15.01 -17.97
N GLN A 31 -5.96 15.32 -18.69
CA GLN A 31 -4.75 14.53 -18.55
C GLN A 31 -4.46 14.50 -17.06
N PRO A 32 -4.36 13.32 -16.43
CA PRO A 32 -3.92 13.27 -15.05
C PRO A 32 -2.62 14.08 -15.04
N LEU A 33 -2.52 15.05 -14.13
CA LEU A 33 -1.23 15.65 -13.80
C LEU A 33 -0.33 14.45 -13.52
N VAL A 34 0.47 14.05 -14.51
CA VAL A 34 1.46 13.01 -14.35
C VAL A 34 2.33 13.57 -13.23
N PRO A 35 2.37 12.97 -12.02
CA PRO A 35 3.42 13.31 -11.09
C PRO A 35 4.66 12.75 -11.77
N ALA A 36 5.26 13.55 -12.65
CA ALA A 36 6.58 13.29 -13.12
C ALA A 36 7.42 13.33 -11.86
N VAL A 37 8.07 12.21 -11.57
CA VAL A 37 9.16 12.08 -10.60
C VAL A 37 8.75 11.61 -9.20
N TRP A 38 8.97 10.32 -8.93
CA TRP A 38 9.26 9.82 -7.57
C TRP A 38 10.63 10.35 -7.16
N ASN A 39 10.67 11.31 -6.24
CA ASN A 39 11.90 11.77 -5.60
C ASN A 39 11.59 11.86 -4.10
N PRO A 40 12.26 11.09 -3.22
CA PRO A 40 12.07 11.21 -1.77
C PRO A 40 12.39 12.62 -1.22
N TRP A 41 12.98 13.51 -2.04
CA TRP A 41 13.44 14.85 -1.68
C TRP A 41 12.88 15.98 -2.56
N ARG A 42 12.08 15.69 -3.60
CA ARG A 42 11.46 16.75 -4.41
C ARG A 42 10.16 17.16 -3.74
N ILE A 43 10.07 18.43 -3.38
CA ILE A 43 8.78 19.03 -3.09
C ILE A 43 7.98 19.00 -4.40
N THR A 44 6.97 18.13 -4.46
CA THR A 44 6.13 17.93 -5.65
C THR A 44 4.96 18.91 -5.69
N GLN A 45 4.51 19.38 -4.53
CA GLN A 45 3.37 20.29 -4.42
C GLN A 45 3.46 21.14 -3.16
N PHE A 46 2.98 22.39 -3.26
CA PHE A 46 2.62 23.21 -2.11
C PHE A 46 1.11 23.34 -2.06
N VAL A 47 0.52 23.11 -0.89
CA VAL A 47 -0.94 23.19 -0.66
C VAL A 47 -1.24 23.96 0.61
N GLY A 48 -2.51 24.33 0.81
CA GLY A 48 -2.97 24.88 2.08
C GLY A 48 -2.57 26.33 2.35
N SER A 49 -2.41 27.13 1.29
CA SER A 49 -2.17 28.57 1.41
C SER A 49 -3.14 29.38 0.55
N TYR A 50 -3.62 30.51 1.06
CA TYR A 50 -4.50 31.42 0.33
C TYR A 50 -3.86 31.92 -0.98
N GLN A 51 -2.55 32.13 -0.97
CA GLN A 51 -1.80 32.61 -2.14
C GLN A 51 -1.76 31.61 -3.30
N PHE A 52 -2.16 30.36 -3.08
CA PHE A 52 -2.20 29.33 -4.13
C PHE A 52 -3.57 29.21 -4.81
N LEU A 53 -4.56 30.02 -4.43
CA LEU A 53 -5.89 30.00 -5.07
C LEU A 53 -5.85 30.71 -6.42
N ASP A 54 -5.89 29.95 -7.52
CA ASP A 54 -5.87 30.50 -8.88
C ASP A 54 -6.79 29.79 -9.91
N GLN A 55 -7.22 28.54 -9.66
CA GLN A 55 -8.13 27.79 -10.55
C GLN A 55 -9.48 27.45 -9.91
N PRO A 56 -10.58 27.38 -10.71
CA PRO A 56 -11.86 26.89 -10.24
C PRO A 56 -11.78 25.50 -9.58
N GLY A 57 -12.41 25.35 -8.41
CA GLY A 57 -12.40 24.13 -7.59
C GLY A 57 -11.35 24.14 -6.48
N GLU A 58 -10.38 25.05 -6.53
CA GLU A 58 -9.43 25.24 -5.43
C GLU A 58 -10.07 25.95 -4.24
N TRP A 59 -9.60 25.61 -3.04
CA TRP A 59 -10.13 26.14 -1.80
C TRP A 59 -9.05 26.26 -0.72
N TYR A 60 -9.28 27.15 0.24
CA TYR A 60 -8.41 27.38 1.39
C TYR A 60 -9.24 27.64 2.63
N TYR A 61 -8.85 27.04 3.76
CA TYR A 61 -9.45 27.32 5.06
C TYR A 61 -8.49 28.14 5.92
N ASP A 62 -8.85 29.41 6.14
CA ASP A 62 -8.21 30.29 7.12
C ASP A 62 -8.61 29.86 8.53
N ARG A 63 -7.69 29.19 9.22
CA ARG A 63 -7.91 28.69 10.57
C ARG A 63 -8.04 29.79 11.61
N VAL A 64 -7.48 30.98 11.36
CA VAL A 64 -7.51 32.11 12.29
C VAL A 64 -8.82 32.87 12.15
N GLY A 65 -9.12 33.32 10.93
CA GLY A 65 -10.36 34.03 10.62
C GLY A 65 -11.60 33.14 10.55
N LYS A 66 -11.41 31.81 10.55
CA LYS A 66 -12.46 30.79 10.37
C LYS A 66 -13.19 30.97 9.04
N ASN A 67 -12.46 31.36 8.00
CA ASN A 67 -13.03 31.62 6.69
C ASN A 67 -12.64 30.53 5.70
N VAL A 68 -13.60 30.08 4.89
CA VAL A 68 -13.36 29.18 3.77
C VAL A 68 -13.43 30.01 2.50
N TYR A 69 -12.37 29.95 1.72
CA TYR A 69 -12.24 30.59 0.43
C TYR A 69 -12.32 29.53 -0.65
N ILE A 70 -13.15 29.73 -1.67
CA ILE A 70 -13.30 28.80 -2.79
C ILE A 70 -13.28 29.60 -4.08
N VAL A 71 -12.49 29.15 -5.06
CA VAL A 71 -12.51 29.68 -6.42
C VAL A 71 -13.63 28.98 -7.18
N CYS A 72 -14.72 29.69 -7.44
CA CYS A 72 -15.83 29.15 -8.25
C CYS A 72 -15.62 29.45 -9.74
N PRO A 73 -16.09 28.58 -10.64
CA PRO A 73 -16.21 28.92 -12.06
C PRO A 73 -17.04 30.21 -12.21
N SER A 74 -16.66 31.09 -13.13
CA SER A 74 -17.35 32.38 -13.33
C SER A 74 -18.83 32.26 -13.72
N SER A 75 -19.26 31.09 -14.19
CA SER A 75 -20.63 30.76 -14.56
C SER A 75 -21.48 30.20 -13.43
N ALA A 76 -20.91 29.90 -12.26
CA ALA A 76 -21.62 29.30 -11.14
C ALA A 76 -22.00 30.36 -10.09
N ASP A 77 -23.29 30.40 -9.69
CA ASP A 77 -23.70 31.12 -8.49
C ASP A 77 -23.39 30.26 -7.26
N PRO A 78 -22.43 30.65 -6.40
CA PRO A 78 -22.04 29.87 -5.24
C PRO A 78 -23.16 29.68 -4.22
N ASN A 79 -24.11 30.62 -4.12
CA ASN A 79 -25.24 30.51 -3.18
C ASN A 79 -26.27 29.47 -3.62
N SER A 80 -26.20 29.04 -4.89
CA SER A 80 -27.02 27.95 -5.43
C SER A 80 -26.36 26.57 -5.30
N GLN A 81 -25.09 26.51 -4.89
CA GLN A 81 -24.32 25.27 -4.79
C GLN A 81 -24.41 24.64 -3.39
N ARG A 82 -24.38 23.31 -3.33
CA ARG A 82 -24.21 22.57 -2.06
C ARG A 82 -22.72 22.41 -1.78
N ILE A 83 -22.21 23.21 -0.85
CA ILE A 83 -20.82 23.18 -0.41
C ILE A 83 -20.78 22.52 0.97
N GLU A 84 -19.99 21.46 1.11
CA GLU A 84 -19.89 20.68 2.35
C GLU A 84 -18.46 20.65 2.86
N ILE A 85 -18.31 20.74 4.18
CA ILE A 85 -17.01 20.61 4.86
C ILE A 85 -17.15 19.55 5.94
N PRO A 86 -16.32 18.49 5.90
CA PRO A 86 -16.39 17.42 6.87
C PRO A 86 -15.86 17.92 8.23
N VAL A 87 -16.62 17.64 9.28
CA VAL A 87 -16.26 17.97 10.68
C VAL A 87 -16.09 16.74 11.55
N ALA A 88 -16.72 15.61 11.19
CA ALA A 88 -16.64 14.37 11.94
C ALA A 88 -15.48 13.50 11.43
N GLU A 89 -14.66 12.93 12.31
CA GLU A 89 -13.63 11.95 11.94
C GLU A 89 -14.15 10.49 11.93
N SER A 90 -15.32 10.26 12.55
CA SER A 90 -15.96 8.94 12.61
C SER A 90 -17.46 9.10 12.43
N LEU A 91 -18.03 8.39 11.47
CA LEU A 91 -19.47 8.35 11.19
C LEU A 91 -20.16 7.19 11.91
N LEU A 92 -19.43 6.08 12.12
CA LEU A 92 -19.95 4.89 12.79
C LEU A 92 -18.80 4.13 13.47
N GLU A 93 -19.00 3.78 14.74
CA GLU A 93 -18.08 2.94 15.50
C GLU A 93 -18.83 1.77 16.16
N VAL A 94 -18.55 0.56 15.67
CA VAL A 94 -19.00 -0.70 16.28
C VAL A 94 -17.89 -1.20 17.20
N ARG A 95 -17.98 -0.91 18.50
CA ARG A 95 -16.92 -1.21 19.47
C ARG A 95 -17.42 -2.08 20.62
N GLY A 96 -16.92 -3.30 20.68
CA GLY A 96 -17.05 -4.18 21.84
C GLY A 96 -15.75 -4.31 22.63
N THR A 97 -15.67 -5.35 23.46
CA THR A 97 -14.44 -5.78 24.12
C THR A 97 -14.19 -7.27 23.88
N ALA A 98 -13.01 -7.78 24.22
CA ALA A 98 -12.69 -9.21 24.09
C ALA A 98 -13.69 -10.12 24.85
N THR A 99 -14.19 -9.66 26.00
CA THR A 99 -15.14 -10.41 26.84
C THR A 99 -16.60 -10.10 26.52
N SER A 100 -16.89 -8.93 25.95
CA SER A 100 -18.24 -8.51 25.56
C SER A 100 -18.24 -7.93 24.15
N PRO A 101 -18.13 -8.77 23.10
CA PRO A 101 -18.12 -8.29 21.73
C PRO A 101 -19.53 -7.92 21.27
N VAL A 102 -19.64 -6.86 20.46
CA VAL A 102 -20.90 -6.50 19.79
C VAL A 102 -21.25 -7.56 18.76
N ARG A 103 -22.52 -7.94 18.61
CA ARG A 103 -22.90 -9.06 17.73
C ARG A 103 -24.10 -8.78 16.86
N ASN A 104 -24.16 -9.46 15.72
CA ASN A 104 -25.37 -9.60 14.88
C ASN A 104 -25.93 -8.27 14.38
N LEU A 105 -25.06 -7.43 13.81
CA LEU A 105 -25.46 -6.15 13.20
C LEU A 105 -25.42 -6.26 11.67
N ALA A 106 -26.35 -5.57 11.00
CA ALA A 106 -26.36 -5.44 9.55
C ALA A 106 -26.65 -3.99 9.15
N PHE A 107 -25.76 -3.41 8.35
CA PHE A 107 -25.88 -2.08 7.75
C PHE A 107 -26.16 -2.25 6.25
N GLN A 108 -27.29 -1.75 5.78
CA GLN A 108 -27.76 -2.00 4.41
C GLN A 108 -28.33 -0.75 3.76
N GLY A 109 -27.92 -0.48 2.51
CA GLY A 109 -28.46 0.63 1.71
C GLY A 109 -28.09 2.02 2.23
N LEU A 110 -27.07 2.15 3.08
CA LEU A 110 -26.64 3.41 3.66
C LEU A 110 -25.57 4.09 2.81
N THR A 111 -25.52 5.42 2.86
CA THR A 111 -24.39 6.21 2.37
C THR A 111 -23.61 6.79 3.55
N PHE A 112 -22.33 6.46 3.65
CA PHE A 112 -21.37 7.06 4.56
C PHE A 112 -20.50 8.05 3.78
N SER A 113 -20.64 9.35 4.06
CA SER A 113 -19.90 10.39 3.34
C SER A 113 -19.61 11.62 4.18
N GLY A 114 -18.59 12.39 3.80
CA GLY A 114 -18.31 13.70 4.41
C GLY A 114 -17.69 13.62 5.80
N ALA A 115 -16.72 12.71 5.98
CA ALA A 115 -15.91 12.60 7.19
C ALA A 115 -14.45 12.99 6.91
N THR A 116 -13.73 13.48 7.91
CA THR A 116 -12.36 14.01 7.79
C THR A 116 -11.34 13.15 8.56
N TRP A 117 -10.07 13.50 8.49
CA TRP A 117 -9.01 13.06 9.39
C TRP A 117 -7.99 14.20 9.58
N LEU A 118 -7.89 14.71 10.81
CA LEU A 118 -7.20 15.96 11.10
C LEU A 118 -5.73 15.78 11.53
N ASP A 119 -5.32 14.57 11.91
CA ASP A 119 -4.01 14.32 12.52
C ASP A 119 -2.83 14.85 11.67
N PRO A 120 -2.79 14.64 10.33
CA PRO A 120 -1.73 15.21 9.51
C PRO A 120 -1.69 16.73 9.51
N ALA A 121 -2.84 17.37 9.68
CA ALA A 121 -3.01 18.82 9.56
C ALA A 121 -2.74 19.58 10.88
N ILE A 122 -2.79 18.90 12.03
CA ILE A 122 -2.59 19.52 13.37
C ILE A 122 -1.50 18.87 14.21
N GLY A 123 -1.08 17.65 13.85
CA GLY A 123 -0.06 16.86 14.55
C GLY A 123 1.33 17.00 13.93
N ALA A 124 2.01 15.87 13.76
CA ALA A 124 3.39 15.82 13.27
C ALA A 124 3.50 15.77 11.72
N GLY A 125 2.41 16.02 10.99
CA GLY A 125 2.34 15.77 9.56
C GLY A 125 2.00 14.32 9.22
N TYR A 126 2.16 13.96 7.95
CA TYR A 126 2.01 12.59 7.45
C TYR A 126 3.34 12.11 6.88
N VAL A 127 4.04 11.26 7.64
CA VAL A 127 5.28 10.62 7.21
C VAL A 127 4.96 9.14 7.00
N PRO A 128 4.60 8.72 5.76
CA PRO A 128 4.20 7.35 5.50
C PRO A 128 5.39 6.41 5.67
N ASP A 129 5.12 5.24 6.26
CA ASP A 129 5.98 4.07 6.15
C ASP A 129 5.53 3.27 4.91
N GLN A 130 4.27 2.80 4.91
CA GLN A 130 3.64 2.17 3.75
C GLN A 130 2.12 1.99 3.95
N THR A 131 1.33 1.92 2.88
CA THR A 131 -0.11 1.53 2.90
C THR A 131 -1.06 2.31 3.80
N GLY A 132 -0.83 3.60 4.01
CA GLY A 132 -1.64 4.36 4.96
C GLY A 132 -1.22 4.14 6.42
N VAL A 133 -0.09 3.47 6.65
CA VAL A 133 0.56 3.32 7.96
C VAL A 133 1.74 4.28 8.00
N MET A 134 1.72 5.17 8.99
CA MET A 134 2.70 6.25 9.16
C MET A 134 3.64 5.95 10.32
N ILE A 135 4.86 6.50 10.23
CA ILE A 135 5.86 6.40 11.29
C ILE A 135 5.34 7.14 12.52
N ASP A 136 5.25 6.42 13.64
CA ASP A 136 4.96 6.99 14.95
C ASP A 136 6.29 7.18 15.68
N ALA A 137 6.93 8.32 15.42
CA ALA A 137 8.19 8.70 16.06
C ALA A 137 8.07 8.88 17.59
N GLY A 138 6.88 8.62 18.17
CA GLY A 138 6.55 8.38 19.57
C GLY A 138 7.49 8.99 20.59
N LYS A 139 6.99 9.86 21.46
CA LYS A 139 7.79 10.25 22.63
C LYS A 139 7.74 9.16 23.67
N ASN A 140 8.90 8.82 24.22
CA ASN A 140 8.95 8.03 25.44
C ASN A 140 8.12 8.78 26.52
N PRO A 141 7.06 8.17 27.08
CA PRO A 141 6.17 8.86 28.02
C PRO A 141 6.86 9.21 29.34
N VAL A 142 8.00 8.59 29.64
CA VAL A 142 8.80 8.81 30.86
C VAL A 142 9.88 9.86 30.63
N THR A 143 10.62 9.80 29.51
CA THR A 143 11.76 10.71 29.25
C THR A 143 11.40 11.90 28.38
N GLY A 144 10.26 11.87 27.68
CA GLY A 144 9.86 12.89 26.71
C GLY A 144 10.70 12.91 25.42
N GLU A 145 11.73 12.09 25.33
CA GLU A 145 12.59 11.96 24.15
C GLU A 145 11.87 11.24 23.02
N TYR A 146 12.14 11.65 21.77
CA TYR A 146 11.70 10.89 20.61
C TYR A 146 12.31 9.49 20.66
N LEU A 147 11.50 8.49 20.34
CA LEU A 147 11.98 7.15 20.09
C LEU A 147 12.78 7.20 18.78
N ASN A 148 14.07 7.53 18.89
CA ASN A 148 14.99 7.51 17.74
C ASN A 148 15.03 6.09 17.19
N ASP A 149 14.36 5.90 16.07
CA ASP A 149 14.35 4.69 15.25
C ASP A 149 15.23 4.95 14.03
N TYR A 150 16.55 4.93 14.24
CA TYR A 150 17.51 4.89 13.13
C TYR A 150 17.49 3.47 12.57
N THR A 151 16.44 3.06 11.87
CA THR A 151 16.53 1.82 11.11
C THR A 151 17.39 2.09 9.89
N THR A 152 18.45 1.29 9.73
CA THR A 152 19.20 1.20 8.48
C THR A 152 18.40 0.51 7.37
N THR A 153 17.16 0.13 7.66
CA THR A 153 16.31 -0.74 6.85
C THR A 153 15.22 0.04 6.09
N GLY A 154 15.08 1.35 6.35
CA GLY A 154 14.14 2.22 5.64
C GLY A 154 12.67 2.14 6.08
N HIS A 155 12.36 1.34 7.10
CA HIS A 155 11.01 1.12 7.64
C HIS A 155 11.00 1.26 9.17
N SER A 156 9.87 1.63 9.77
CA SER A 156 9.82 1.85 11.22
C SER A 156 9.17 0.71 12.00
N GLN A 157 9.70 0.47 13.20
CA GLN A 157 9.09 -0.43 14.17
C GLN A 157 7.82 0.17 14.77
N PHE A 158 7.84 1.49 14.98
CA PHE A 158 6.77 2.23 15.64
C PHE A 158 5.93 2.90 14.59
N THR A 159 4.71 2.40 14.42
CA THR A 159 3.81 2.88 13.38
C THR A 159 2.38 3.06 13.91
N LYS A 160 1.66 3.96 13.24
CA LYS A 160 0.26 4.25 13.47
C LYS A 160 -0.47 4.21 12.13
N ALA A 161 -1.63 3.55 12.09
CA ALA A 161 -2.44 3.47 10.88
C ALA A 161 -3.38 4.67 10.74
N THR A 162 -3.68 5.03 9.49
CA THR A 162 -4.79 5.94 9.15
C THR A 162 -6.10 5.39 9.74
N PRO A 163 -6.88 6.19 10.49
CA PRO A 163 -8.11 5.72 11.10
C PRO A 163 -9.23 5.55 10.06
N GLY A 164 -10.12 4.58 10.30
CA GLY A 164 -11.38 4.46 9.54
C GLY A 164 -12.37 5.55 9.87
N ASN A 165 -13.11 6.06 8.89
CA ASN A 165 -14.30 6.87 9.15
C ASN A 165 -15.51 6.01 9.54
N VAL A 166 -15.50 4.71 9.17
CA VAL A 166 -16.35 3.68 9.77
C VAL A 166 -15.47 2.59 10.38
N LYS A 167 -15.69 2.26 11.66
CA LYS A 167 -14.81 1.37 12.44
C LYS A 167 -15.55 0.20 13.05
N VAL A 168 -14.92 -0.96 13.04
CA VAL A 168 -15.37 -2.17 13.74
C VAL A 168 -14.22 -2.73 14.58
N ALA A 169 -14.46 -2.93 15.87
CA ALA A 169 -13.50 -3.56 16.78
C ALA A 169 -14.25 -4.45 17.78
N TYR A 170 -13.70 -5.64 18.06
CA TYR A 170 -14.31 -6.64 18.93
C TYR A 170 -15.80 -6.88 18.61
N ALA A 171 -16.11 -7.13 17.34
CA ALA A 171 -17.45 -7.45 16.90
C ALA A 171 -17.55 -8.87 16.31
N ARG A 172 -18.74 -9.47 16.34
CA ARG A 172 -19.02 -10.81 15.81
C ARG A 172 -20.21 -10.76 14.86
N ASN A 173 -20.10 -11.37 13.68
CA ASN A 173 -21.22 -11.45 12.75
C ASN A 173 -21.79 -10.06 12.42
N VAL A 174 -20.96 -9.22 11.79
CA VAL A 174 -21.35 -7.88 11.33
C VAL A 174 -21.38 -7.86 9.80
N ALA A 175 -22.42 -7.31 9.21
CA ALA A 175 -22.57 -7.23 7.77
C ALA A 175 -22.72 -5.78 7.28
N PHE A 176 -22.02 -5.44 6.21
CA PHE A 176 -22.22 -4.23 5.40
C PHE A 176 -22.61 -4.69 4.00
N SER A 177 -23.85 -4.43 3.59
CA SER A 177 -24.35 -4.85 2.27
C SER A 177 -25.05 -3.75 1.49
N GLY A 178 -24.66 -3.52 0.23
CA GLY A 178 -25.36 -2.52 -0.60
C GLY A 178 -25.19 -1.08 -0.13
N ASN A 179 -24.11 -0.76 0.59
CA ASN A 179 -23.82 0.59 1.08
C ASN A 179 -22.89 1.33 0.12
N THR A 180 -22.84 2.65 0.24
CA THR A 180 -21.89 3.53 -0.44
C THR A 180 -21.01 4.22 0.60
N PHE A 181 -19.69 4.14 0.43
CA PHE A 181 -18.69 4.89 1.17
C PHE A 181 -18.07 5.89 0.20
N ALA A 182 -18.30 7.18 0.41
CA ALA A 182 -17.92 8.20 -0.57
C ALA A 182 -17.36 9.47 0.08
N ASN A 183 -16.31 10.05 -0.50
CA ASN A 183 -15.74 11.33 -0.06
C ASN A 183 -15.36 11.30 1.44
N LEU A 184 -14.42 10.42 1.78
CA LEU A 184 -14.01 10.13 3.15
C LEU A 184 -12.51 10.42 3.34
N GLY A 185 -12.21 11.29 4.31
CA GLY A 185 -10.88 11.83 4.61
C GLY A 185 -9.89 10.86 5.26
N GLY A 186 -10.31 9.66 5.65
CA GLY A 186 -9.46 8.61 6.21
C GLY A 186 -9.62 7.29 5.45
N VAL A 187 -9.58 6.17 6.18
CA VAL A 187 -9.95 4.86 5.64
C VAL A 187 -11.47 4.77 5.54
N GLY A 188 -12.01 4.19 4.47
CA GLY A 188 -13.46 4.02 4.31
C GLY A 188 -14.08 3.16 5.42
N LEU A 189 -13.66 1.89 5.49
CA LEU A 189 -14.08 0.92 6.49
C LEU A 189 -12.88 0.21 7.13
N GLN A 190 -12.70 0.38 8.43
CA GLN A 190 -11.64 -0.26 9.21
C GLN A 190 -12.18 -1.45 10.01
N LEU A 191 -11.67 -2.65 9.73
CA LEU A 191 -11.97 -3.88 10.45
C LEU A 191 -10.81 -4.21 11.40
N GLY A 192 -10.85 -3.57 12.56
CA GLY A 192 -9.79 -3.59 13.56
C GLY A 192 -9.85 -4.77 14.53
N THR A 193 -8.92 -4.73 15.50
CA THR A 193 -8.61 -5.79 16.48
C THR A 193 -9.85 -6.51 17.00
N GLY A 194 -9.74 -7.83 17.04
CA GLY A 194 -10.75 -8.72 17.57
C GLY A 194 -12.04 -8.79 16.76
N SER A 195 -12.18 -8.18 15.59
CA SER A 195 -13.36 -8.35 14.72
C SER A 195 -13.36 -9.73 14.07
N GLN A 196 -14.47 -10.49 14.18
CA GLN A 196 -14.55 -11.86 13.65
C GLN A 196 -15.87 -12.11 12.93
N GLY A 197 -15.83 -12.73 11.76
CA GLY A 197 -17.04 -12.99 10.97
C GLY A 197 -17.67 -11.69 10.45
N VAL A 198 -16.88 -10.85 9.78
CA VAL A 198 -17.38 -9.61 9.17
C VAL A 198 -17.56 -9.81 7.67
N ARG A 199 -18.73 -9.45 7.15
CA ARG A 199 -19.03 -9.53 5.72
C ARG A 199 -19.25 -8.14 5.12
N VAL A 200 -18.44 -7.77 4.14
CA VAL A 200 -18.54 -6.53 3.37
C VAL A 200 -18.87 -6.93 1.95
N SER A 201 -20.15 -6.83 1.55
CA SER A 201 -20.56 -7.29 0.22
C SER A 201 -21.42 -6.33 -0.59
N ARG A 202 -21.16 -6.23 -1.90
CA ARG A 202 -21.97 -5.39 -2.81
C ARG A 202 -22.02 -3.92 -2.39
N ASN A 203 -20.95 -3.42 -1.78
CA ASN A 203 -20.81 -2.00 -1.46
C ASN A 203 -20.00 -1.29 -2.55
N THR A 204 -20.14 0.03 -2.60
CA THR A 204 -19.35 0.92 -3.44
C THR A 204 -18.45 1.77 -2.55
N PHE A 205 -17.16 1.85 -2.88
CA PHE A 205 -16.19 2.75 -2.27
C PHE A 205 -15.62 3.66 -3.35
N THR A 206 -15.69 4.98 -3.15
CA THR A 206 -15.22 5.97 -4.14
C THR A 206 -14.75 7.25 -3.47
N GLY A 207 -13.66 7.84 -3.95
CA GLY A 207 -13.15 9.11 -3.39
C GLY A 207 -12.74 8.95 -1.92
N ILE A 208 -11.89 7.95 -1.66
CA ILE A 208 -11.39 7.67 -0.32
C ILE A 208 -9.96 8.19 -0.23
N SER A 209 -9.70 9.08 0.74
CA SER A 209 -8.39 9.71 0.90
C SER A 209 -7.28 8.70 1.19
N SER A 210 -7.60 7.59 1.86
CA SER A 210 -6.69 6.45 2.13
C SER A 210 -7.26 5.14 1.55
N SER A 211 -7.05 4.00 2.21
CA SER A 211 -7.59 2.71 1.80
C SER A 211 -9.11 2.66 1.91
N ALA A 212 -9.79 2.01 0.96
CA ALA A 212 -11.23 1.77 1.05
C ALA A 212 -11.56 0.84 2.22
N ILE A 213 -10.80 -0.26 2.37
CA ILE A 213 -11.01 -1.25 3.42
C ILE A 213 -9.67 -1.65 4.04
N THR A 214 -9.58 -1.64 5.37
CA THR A 214 -8.46 -2.24 6.11
C THR A 214 -8.92 -3.41 6.96
N VAL A 215 -8.13 -4.48 7.02
CA VAL A 215 -8.42 -5.71 7.79
C VAL A 215 -7.22 -6.07 8.66
N GLY A 216 -7.41 -6.05 9.98
CA GLY A 216 -6.29 -6.17 10.91
C GLY A 216 -5.43 -4.91 10.94
N GLY A 217 -4.38 -4.94 11.74
CA GLY A 217 -3.42 -3.85 11.86
C GLY A 217 -2.00 -4.28 11.53
N ALA A 218 -1.09 -3.31 11.55
CA ALA A 218 0.34 -3.49 11.30
C ALA A 218 1.17 -3.52 12.60
N SER A 219 0.54 -3.39 13.78
CA SER A 219 1.27 -3.33 15.04
C SER A 219 1.86 -4.70 15.39
N TRP A 220 3.16 -4.74 15.66
CA TRP A 220 3.85 -5.93 16.17
C TRP A 220 4.56 -5.64 17.51
N CYS A 221 4.71 -4.37 17.86
CA CYS A 221 5.22 -3.90 19.15
C CYS A 221 4.35 -2.79 19.72
N ARG A 222 4.35 -2.64 21.06
CA ARG A 222 3.77 -1.51 21.79
C ARG A 222 4.71 -1.06 22.91
N VAL A 223 4.71 0.23 23.21
CA VAL A 223 5.32 0.77 24.43
C VAL A 223 4.24 0.80 25.51
N ASP A 224 4.42 0.12 26.64
CA ASP A 224 3.44 0.11 27.74
C ASP A 224 3.61 1.34 28.64
N PRO A 225 2.62 2.26 28.71
CA PRO A 225 2.70 3.46 29.54
C PRO A 225 2.41 3.23 31.03
N SER A 226 2.03 2.02 31.46
CA SER A 226 1.40 1.75 32.76
C SER A 226 2.25 1.01 33.81
N ILE A 227 3.54 0.77 33.57
CA ILE A 227 4.42 -0.02 34.45
C ILE A 227 5.18 0.85 35.46
N ASP A 228 5.05 0.55 36.77
CA ASP A 228 5.78 1.17 37.90
C ASP A 228 7.25 0.66 37.98
N PRO A 229 8.26 1.55 37.89
CA PRO A 229 9.68 1.18 37.72
C PRO A 229 10.41 0.70 38.99
N LEU A 230 9.82 0.75 40.19
CA LEU A 230 10.51 0.37 41.45
C LEU A 230 10.10 -0.99 42.02
N ALA A 231 9.21 -1.74 41.36
CA ALA A 231 8.85 -3.08 41.79
C ALA A 231 9.98 -4.09 41.49
N PRO A 232 10.55 -4.78 42.50
CA PRO A 232 11.56 -5.79 42.24
C PRO A 232 10.86 -7.09 41.82
N GLN A 233 11.02 -7.51 40.56
CA GLN A 233 10.94 -8.93 40.22
C GLN A 233 11.48 -9.32 38.84
N SER A 234 12.29 -10.36 38.89
CA SER A 234 12.86 -11.14 37.81
C SER A 234 11.77 -11.88 37.04
N LYS A 235 11.43 -11.37 35.86
CA LYS A 235 11.31 -12.09 34.57
C LYS A 235 10.56 -11.20 33.58
N TRP A 236 11.39 -10.50 32.81
CA TRP A 236 11.10 -9.89 31.50
C TRP A 236 10.07 -8.76 31.48
N VAL A 237 10.49 -7.68 32.13
CA VAL A 237 10.22 -6.28 31.78
C VAL A 237 11.51 -5.83 31.04
N ILE A 238 11.53 -5.34 29.78
CA ILE A 238 12.84 -5.02 29.10
C ILE A 238 13.53 -3.81 29.69
N ASP A 239 14.54 -3.96 30.56
CA ASP A 239 15.51 -2.97 31.12
C ASP A 239 15.41 -1.46 30.72
N PRO A 240 15.83 -0.47 31.54
CA PRO A 240 16.01 0.95 31.15
C PRO A 240 16.45 1.30 29.69
N ALA A 241 16.97 0.35 28.92
CA ALA A 241 17.12 0.31 27.47
C ALA A 241 15.85 0.03 26.59
N ARG A 242 14.70 0.71 26.80
CA ARG A 242 13.46 0.67 25.94
C ARG A 242 12.65 -0.65 25.93
N ARG A 243 11.73 -0.81 26.90
CA ARG A 243 10.82 -1.97 27.01
C ARG A 243 9.67 -2.02 25.97
N ILE A 244 9.88 -2.74 24.85
CA ILE A 244 8.90 -3.16 23.82
C ILE A 244 8.05 -4.36 24.28
N THR A 245 6.72 -4.25 24.25
CA THR A 245 5.81 -5.41 24.42
C THR A 245 5.42 -5.96 23.05
N VAL A 246 5.65 -7.26 22.84
CA VAL A 246 5.34 -7.94 21.57
C VAL A 246 4.01 -8.71 21.63
N LEU A 247 3.68 -9.30 22.79
CA LEU A 247 2.39 -9.97 23.00
C LEU A 247 1.25 -8.96 23.17
N GLY A 248 0.06 -9.29 22.67
CA GLY A 248 -1.10 -8.37 22.66
C GLY A 248 -1.11 -7.38 21.48
N THR A 249 -0.24 -7.57 20.49
CA THR A 249 -0.16 -6.76 19.25
C THR A 249 -0.98 -7.40 18.13
N ASP A 250 -1.13 -6.74 16.98
CA ASP A 250 -1.84 -7.36 15.84
C ASP A 250 -1.08 -8.58 15.30
N ALA A 251 0.26 -8.51 15.26
CA ALA A 251 1.12 -9.63 14.86
C ALA A 251 1.02 -10.80 15.85
N PHE A 252 1.00 -10.52 17.16
CA PHE A 252 1.00 -11.53 18.22
C PHE A 252 -0.07 -11.21 19.29
N PRO A 253 -1.36 -11.43 19.01
CA PRO A 253 -2.46 -10.93 19.85
C PRO A 253 -2.54 -11.52 21.26
N GLY A 254 -1.81 -12.60 21.58
CA GLY A 254 -1.81 -13.26 22.89
C GLY A 254 -3.14 -13.94 23.27
N ASP A 255 -4.25 -13.52 22.67
CA ASP A 255 -5.60 -14.02 22.86
C ASP A 255 -6.29 -14.21 21.50
N SER A 256 -6.84 -15.41 21.27
CA SER A 256 -7.61 -15.74 20.07
C SER A 256 -8.81 -14.80 19.81
N ARG A 257 -9.33 -14.12 20.84
CA ARG A 257 -10.43 -13.17 20.75
C ARG A 257 -10.01 -11.83 20.16
N ALA A 258 -8.73 -11.49 20.23
CA ALA A 258 -8.13 -10.28 19.65
C ALA A 258 -7.67 -10.47 18.20
N VAL A 259 -7.56 -11.72 17.71
CA VAL A 259 -7.29 -12.00 16.29
C VAL A 259 -8.44 -11.48 15.42
N VAL A 260 -8.11 -10.68 14.41
CA VAL A 260 -9.04 -10.36 13.32
C VAL A 260 -9.12 -11.56 12.38
N ARG A 261 -10.32 -12.13 12.20
CA ARG A 261 -10.47 -13.34 11.36
C ARG A 261 -11.82 -13.52 10.71
N ASP A 262 -11.84 -14.38 9.68
CA ASP A 262 -13.06 -14.79 8.98
C ASP A 262 -13.80 -13.57 8.39
N VAL A 263 -13.04 -12.72 7.72
CA VAL A 263 -13.53 -11.53 7.03
C VAL A 263 -13.80 -11.87 5.57
N ALA A 264 -14.92 -11.40 5.02
CA ALA A 264 -15.31 -11.63 3.63
C ALA A 264 -15.65 -10.31 2.93
N ILE A 265 -14.77 -9.87 2.02
CA ILE A 265 -14.92 -8.71 1.14
C ILE A 265 -15.34 -9.24 -0.24
N LEU A 266 -16.63 -9.14 -0.56
CA LEU A 266 -17.23 -9.86 -1.68
C LEU A 266 -18.04 -8.96 -2.61
N GLN A 267 -17.78 -8.99 -3.91
CA GLN A 267 -18.62 -8.30 -4.90
C GLN A 267 -18.72 -6.79 -4.68
N ASN A 268 -17.70 -6.14 -4.12
CA ASN A 268 -17.66 -4.69 -3.96
C ASN A 268 -17.04 -4.03 -5.21
N THR A 269 -17.40 -2.77 -5.44
CA THR A 269 -16.67 -1.87 -6.35
C THR A 269 -15.87 -0.89 -5.52
N ILE A 270 -14.57 -0.81 -5.79
CA ILE A 270 -13.63 0.07 -5.13
C ILE A 270 -12.94 0.87 -6.23
N THR A 271 -13.06 2.19 -6.19
CA THR A 271 -12.44 3.10 -7.15
C THR A 271 -11.90 4.33 -6.45
N SER A 272 -10.90 4.99 -7.03
CA SER A 272 -10.39 6.28 -6.58
C SER A 272 -10.01 6.28 -5.10
N THR A 273 -9.05 5.42 -4.76
CA THR A 273 -8.50 5.26 -3.41
C THR A 273 -7.09 5.85 -3.31
N GLY A 274 -6.73 6.35 -2.13
CA GLY A 274 -5.47 7.07 -1.93
C GLY A 274 -5.51 8.44 -2.57
N VAL A 275 -6.67 9.12 -2.54
CA VAL A 275 -6.85 10.45 -3.16
C VAL A 275 -5.87 11.47 -2.56
N ASP A 276 -5.65 11.41 -1.24
CA ASP A 276 -4.73 12.32 -0.54
C ASP A 276 -3.50 11.56 -0.01
N TYR A 277 -3.71 10.39 0.58
CA TYR A 277 -2.66 9.52 1.12
C TYR A 277 -2.31 8.47 0.07
N VAL A 278 -1.53 8.90 -0.91
CA VAL A 278 -1.27 8.18 -2.17
C VAL A 278 -0.54 6.85 -1.98
N ASP A 279 0.10 6.62 -0.83
CA ASP A 279 0.76 5.35 -0.49
C ASP A 279 -0.24 4.26 -0.05
N ALA A 280 -1.52 4.58 0.14
CA ALA A 280 -2.54 3.64 0.58
C ALA A 280 -2.97 2.68 -0.53
N ALA A 281 -3.00 1.38 -0.24
CA ALA A 281 -3.60 0.40 -1.14
C ALA A 281 -5.14 0.48 -1.12
N GLY A 282 -5.80 0.07 -2.20
CA GLY A 282 -7.28 0.02 -2.24
C GLY A 282 -7.87 -0.85 -1.12
N VAL A 283 -7.31 -2.06 -0.93
CA VAL A 283 -7.58 -2.92 0.22
C VAL A 283 -6.28 -3.30 0.93
N PHE A 284 -6.20 -3.08 2.24
CA PHE A 284 -5.07 -3.51 3.06
C PHE A 284 -5.49 -4.63 4.01
N VAL A 285 -4.76 -5.74 3.99
CA VAL A 285 -4.84 -6.80 4.99
C VAL A 285 -3.53 -6.84 5.76
N GLY A 286 -3.55 -6.37 7.01
CA GLY A 286 -2.42 -6.49 7.93
C GLY A 286 -2.34 -7.89 8.55
N PHE A 287 -2.08 -7.97 9.85
CA PHE A 287 -2.09 -9.23 10.58
C PHE A 287 -3.54 -9.71 10.85
N ALA A 288 -4.07 -10.50 9.93
CA ALA A 288 -5.42 -11.08 10.02
C ALA A 288 -5.47 -12.50 9.41
N ARG A 289 -6.48 -13.28 9.81
CA ARG A 289 -6.59 -14.70 9.43
C ARG A 289 -7.87 -15.03 8.66
N ASN A 290 -7.78 -15.90 7.65
CA ASN A 290 -8.92 -16.35 6.85
C ASN A 290 -9.70 -15.20 6.17
N THR A 291 -8.98 -14.24 5.60
CA THR A 291 -9.59 -13.12 4.86
C THR A 291 -9.91 -13.55 3.43
N ARG A 292 -11.17 -13.42 3.02
CA ARG A 292 -11.64 -13.70 1.65
C ARG A 292 -11.91 -12.40 0.92
N ILE A 293 -11.22 -12.17 -0.19
CA ILE A 293 -11.40 -11.03 -1.08
C ILE A 293 -11.79 -11.60 -2.44
N GLU A 294 -13.09 -11.65 -2.72
CA GLU A 294 -13.58 -12.39 -3.88
C GLU A 294 -14.57 -11.62 -4.75
N ASN A 295 -14.35 -11.72 -6.07
CA ASN A 295 -15.22 -11.15 -7.10
C ASN A 295 -15.46 -9.64 -6.94
N ASN A 296 -14.49 -8.89 -6.40
CA ASN A 296 -14.53 -7.43 -6.34
C ASN A 296 -13.99 -6.83 -7.64
N VAL A 297 -14.35 -5.57 -7.91
CA VAL A 297 -13.71 -4.72 -8.90
C VAL A 297 -12.94 -3.65 -8.14
N ILE A 298 -11.62 -3.60 -8.35
CA ILE A 298 -10.74 -2.56 -7.84
C ILE A 298 -10.17 -1.82 -9.05
N ASP A 299 -10.41 -0.52 -9.09
CA ASP A 299 -10.00 0.38 -10.17
C ASP A 299 -9.39 1.65 -9.56
N ASP A 300 -8.60 2.38 -10.34
CA ASP A 300 -8.08 3.70 -10.00
C ASP A 300 -7.51 3.80 -8.56
N SER A 301 -6.44 3.04 -8.30
CA SER A 301 -5.72 3.07 -7.03
C SER A 301 -4.41 3.85 -7.17
N ALA A 302 -4.20 4.85 -6.30
CA ALA A 302 -2.99 5.68 -6.32
C ALA A 302 -1.69 4.86 -6.23
N TRP A 303 -1.72 3.80 -5.41
CA TRP A 303 -0.66 2.78 -5.28
C TRP A 303 -1.18 1.38 -5.63
N SER A 304 -1.01 0.40 -4.75
CA SER A 304 -1.42 -0.99 -4.99
C SER A 304 -2.94 -1.15 -4.97
N GLY A 305 -3.46 -2.06 -5.80
CA GLY A 305 -4.87 -2.45 -5.71
C GLY A 305 -5.16 -3.14 -4.37
N MET A 306 -4.27 -4.02 -3.94
CA MET A 306 -4.30 -4.67 -2.64
C MET A 306 -2.89 -4.77 -2.03
N GLN A 307 -2.78 -4.59 -0.72
CA GLN A 307 -1.61 -5.04 0.07
C GLN A 307 -2.02 -6.15 1.04
N ILE A 308 -1.23 -7.22 1.11
CA ILE A 308 -1.43 -8.34 2.03
C ILE A 308 -0.15 -8.61 2.83
N GLY A 309 -0.26 -8.41 4.14
CA GLY A 309 0.78 -8.64 5.12
C GLY A 309 1.60 -7.39 5.45
N TRP A 310 2.52 -7.59 6.40
CA TRP A 310 3.37 -6.58 7.01
C TRP A 310 4.61 -7.23 7.64
N GLY A 311 5.63 -6.43 7.97
CA GLY A 311 6.76 -6.87 8.80
C GLY A 311 7.96 -7.43 8.03
N TRP A 312 7.86 -7.54 6.70
CA TRP A 312 8.95 -7.85 5.77
C TRP A 312 9.85 -9.05 6.12
N GLY A 313 9.33 -10.05 6.85
CA GLY A 313 10.12 -11.20 7.33
C GLY A 313 10.84 -10.99 8.67
N LEU A 314 10.94 -9.75 9.16
CA LEU A 314 11.71 -9.39 10.35
C LEU A 314 11.02 -9.82 11.65
N VAL A 315 9.70 -10.02 11.59
CA VAL A 315 8.88 -10.48 12.72
C VAL A 315 8.34 -11.91 12.53
N ASP A 316 8.70 -12.58 11.44
CA ASP A 316 8.18 -13.91 11.14
C ASP A 316 8.96 -15.03 11.84
N SER A 317 8.40 -16.24 11.82
CA SER A 317 9.06 -17.45 12.30
C SER A 317 8.94 -18.58 11.25
N PRO A 318 10.06 -19.10 10.69
CA PRO A 318 11.42 -18.61 10.91
C PRO A 318 11.65 -17.24 10.26
N ARG A 319 12.48 -16.41 10.91
CA ARG A 319 12.81 -15.05 10.44
C ARG A 319 13.48 -15.04 9.06
N PHE A 320 13.27 -13.95 8.33
CA PHE A 320 13.92 -13.68 7.05
C PHE A 320 14.21 -12.19 6.89
N THR A 321 15.41 -11.84 6.44
CA THR A 321 15.79 -10.46 6.14
C THR A 321 15.31 -10.09 4.74
N GLY A 322 14.01 -9.74 4.65
CA GLY A 322 13.39 -9.35 3.39
C GLY A 322 13.84 -7.98 2.88
N GLN A 323 14.38 -7.13 3.75
CA GLN A 323 14.78 -5.77 3.42
C GLN A 323 16.30 -5.66 3.16
N PRO A 324 16.73 -4.84 2.18
CA PRO A 324 18.13 -4.46 2.05
C PRO A 324 18.69 -3.87 3.35
N ASN A 325 19.96 -4.15 3.65
CA ASN A 325 20.66 -3.63 4.83
C ASN A 325 20.01 -3.97 6.19
N SER A 326 19.10 -4.94 6.22
CA SER A 326 18.52 -5.47 7.45
C SER A 326 19.32 -6.66 7.98
N ALA A 327 19.42 -6.75 9.30
CA ALA A 327 19.91 -7.92 10.00
C ALA A 327 18.73 -8.73 10.55
N VAL A 328 18.92 -10.03 10.76
CA VAL A 328 17.87 -10.94 11.27
C VAL A 328 17.27 -10.47 12.60
N ASN A 329 18.00 -9.64 13.35
CA ASN A 329 17.58 -9.07 14.63
C ASN A 329 17.24 -7.57 14.59
N SER A 330 17.06 -6.97 13.40
CA SER A 330 16.82 -5.53 13.26
C SER A 330 15.58 -5.06 14.02
N TRP A 331 14.50 -5.84 14.04
CA TRP A 331 13.24 -5.48 14.70
C TRP A 331 12.94 -6.34 15.93
N LEU A 332 13.17 -7.65 15.85
CA LEU A 332 13.07 -8.55 17.00
C LEU A 332 14.44 -9.10 17.38
N PRO A 333 14.89 -8.98 18.65
CA PRO A 333 16.22 -9.42 19.06
C PRO A 333 16.43 -10.94 18.88
N TYR A 334 15.36 -11.73 18.99
CA TYR A 334 15.37 -13.19 18.81
C TYR A 334 14.08 -13.66 18.12
N ASP A 335 14.13 -14.84 17.51
CA ASP A 335 12.95 -15.50 16.93
C ASP A 335 12.05 -15.99 18.08
N LEU A 336 10.78 -15.63 18.07
CA LEU A 336 9.84 -16.02 19.12
C LEU A 336 9.41 -17.49 19.00
N GLY A 337 9.72 -18.16 17.89
CA GLY A 337 9.26 -19.52 17.59
C GLY A 337 7.75 -19.62 17.37
N VAL A 338 7.06 -18.48 17.30
CA VAL A 338 5.62 -18.38 17.04
C VAL A 338 5.40 -17.57 15.76
N PRO A 339 4.66 -18.09 14.78
CA PRO A 339 4.30 -17.31 13.60
C PRO A 339 3.36 -16.15 13.94
N THR A 340 3.34 -15.14 13.08
CA THR A 340 2.37 -14.03 13.17
C THR A 340 0.93 -14.52 12.99
N ALA A 341 -0.03 -13.64 13.28
CA ALA A 341 -1.45 -13.96 13.11
C ALA A 341 -1.89 -14.12 11.64
N LEU A 342 -1.10 -13.61 10.68
CA LEU A 342 -1.40 -13.65 9.25
C LEU A 342 -1.50 -15.08 8.71
N GLY A 343 -2.50 -15.33 7.86
CA GLY A 343 -2.62 -16.59 7.12
C GLY A 343 -4.01 -16.88 6.60
N GLY A 344 -4.10 -17.76 5.60
CA GLY A 344 -5.36 -18.23 5.02
C GLY A 344 -6.08 -17.19 4.15
N THR A 345 -5.38 -16.16 3.68
CA THR A 345 -5.96 -15.15 2.80
C THR A 345 -6.28 -15.75 1.43
N ARG A 346 -7.42 -15.38 0.86
CA ARG A 346 -7.89 -15.86 -0.45
C ARG A 346 -8.30 -14.68 -1.31
N VAL A 347 -7.57 -14.45 -2.40
CA VAL A 347 -7.84 -13.42 -3.41
C VAL A 347 -8.36 -14.14 -4.66
N ILE A 348 -9.67 -14.17 -4.85
CA ILE A 348 -10.29 -15.04 -5.88
C ILE A 348 -11.22 -14.27 -6.81
N GLY A 349 -10.98 -14.37 -8.12
CA GLY A 349 -11.95 -13.91 -9.11
C GLY A 349 -12.12 -12.39 -9.18
N ASN A 350 -11.22 -11.59 -8.61
CA ASN A 350 -11.29 -10.13 -8.64
C ASN A 350 -10.87 -9.58 -10.01
N VAL A 351 -11.39 -8.39 -10.35
CA VAL A 351 -10.81 -7.53 -11.40
C VAL A 351 -10.01 -6.44 -10.69
N ILE A 352 -8.74 -6.28 -11.03
CA ILE A 352 -7.88 -5.23 -10.49
C ILE A 352 -7.22 -4.50 -11.66
N THR A 353 -7.57 -3.24 -11.86
CA THR A 353 -7.13 -2.44 -13.01
C THR A 353 -6.71 -1.03 -12.56
N ASN A 354 -5.95 -0.33 -13.41
CA ASN A 354 -5.52 1.06 -13.19
C ASN A 354 -4.96 1.29 -11.77
N PHE A 355 -3.90 0.56 -11.45
CA PHE A 355 -3.18 0.68 -10.19
C PHE A 355 -1.80 1.32 -10.40
N CYS A 356 -1.20 1.77 -9.30
CA CYS A 356 0.01 2.59 -9.28
C CYS A 356 -0.16 3.87 -10.12
N THR A 357 -1.32 4.52 -10.03
CA THR A 357 -1.62 5.69 -10.86
C THR A 357 -0.81 6.91 -10.45
N GLN A 358 -0.34 6.97 -9.20
CA GLN A 358 0.47 8.09 -8.69
C GLN A 358 1.86 7.64 -8.24
N VAL A 359 1.97 6.56 -7.46
CA VAL A 359 3.24 6.12 -6.87
C VAL A 359 3.74 4.78 -7.43
N TYR A 360 4.98 4.43 -7.10
CA TYR A 360 5.75 3.31 -7.64
C TYR A 360 5.84 2.17 -6.60
N ASP A 361 6.54 1.08 -6.94
CA ASP A 361 6.90 -0.02 -6.04
C ASP A 361 5.70 -0.71 -5.37
N GLY A 362 4.71 -1.06 -6.17
CA GLY A 362 3.47 -1.70 -5.73
C GLY A 362 2.92 -2.66 -6.77
N GLY A 363 1.69 -3.11 -6.60
CA GLY A 363 1.07 -3.94 -7.61
C GLY A 363 -0.43 -4.13 -7.50
N ALA A 364 -1.01 -4.89 -8.44
CA ALA A 364 -2.41 -5.28 -8.33
C ALA A 364 -2.64 -6.04 -7.02
N VAL A 365 -1.72 -6.96 -6.68
CA VAL A 365 -1.60 -7.59 -5.36
C VAL A 365 -0.15 -7.53 -4.90
N TYR A 366 0.11 -6.71 -3.89
CA TYR A 366 1.41 -6.55 -3.24
C TYR A 366 1.45 -7.29 -1.90
N MET A 367 2.58 -7.89 -1.53
CA MET A 367 2.68 -8.75 -0.34
C MET A 367 3.98 -8.54 0.42
N THR A 368 3.92 -8.55 1.76
CA THR A 368 5.10 -8.57 2.63
C THR A 368 4.92 -9.52 3.80
N GLY A 369 6.02 -10.12 4.26
CA GLY A 369 6.03 -11.08 5.36
C GLY A 369 5.37 -12.43 5.04
N ALA A 370 5.47 -13.37 5.98
CA ALA A 370 4.99 -14.73 5.82
C ALA A 370 3.46 -14.78 5.72
N GLN A 371 2.96 -15.37 4.63
CA GLN A 371 1.55 -15.39 4.27
C GLN A 371 0.82 -16.61 4.85
N GLY A 372 1.16 -16.97 6.09
CA GLY A 372 0.72 -18.18 6.77
C GLY A 372 1.83 -18.85 7.56
N ARG A 373 1.48 -19.96 8.20
CA ARG A 373 2.39 -20.80 9.01
C ARG A 373 3.00 -21.95 8.20
N GLY A 374 2.47 -22.19 7.01
CA GLY A 374 2.90 -23.23 6.08
C GLY A 374 1.90 -23.37 4.93
N TRP A 375 2.03 -24.43 4.13
CA TRP A 375 1.12 -24.68 3.01
C TRP A 375 -0.36 -24.90 3.39
N GLY A 376 -0.64 -25.29 4.64
CA GLY A 376 -2.01 -25.54 5.12
C GLY A 376 -2.87 -24.28 5.27
N ASP A 377 -2.22 -23.13 5.46
CA ASP A 377 -2.84 -21.81 5.57
C ASP A 377 -2.12 -20.77 4.69
N ALA A 378 -1.50 -21.21 3.62
CA ALA A 378 -0.88 -20.35 2.61
C ALA A 378 -1.91 -19.42 1.96
N THR A 379 -1.49 -18.21 1.60
CA THR A 379 -2.32 -17.30 0.80
C THR A 379 -2.53 -17.88 -0.60
N LEU A 380 -3.77 -17.82 -1.09
CA LEU A 380 -4.16 -18.25 -2.43
C LEU A 380 -4.63 -17.06 -3.26
N ILE A 381 -3.97 -16.81 -4.39
CA ILE A 381 -4.35 -15.85 -5.42
C ILE A 381 -4.81 -16.65 -6.64
N ARG A 382 -6.12 -16.66 -6.94
CA ARG A 382 -6.66 -17.50 -8.01
C ARG A 382 -7.72 -16.87 -8.89
N GLY A 383 -7.59 -17.07 -10.21
CA GLY A 383 -8.64 -16.71 -11.16
C GLY A 383 -8.90 -15.20 -11.24
N ASN A 384 -7.95 -14.37 -10.81
CA ASN A 384 -8.05 -12.93 -10.89
C ASN A 384 -7.68 -12.44 -12.29
N ASP A 385 -8.25 -11.29 -12.64
CA ASP A 385 -8.03 -10.55 -13.87
C ASP A 385 -7.36 -9.24 -13.50
N MET A 386 -6.06 -9.13 -13.76
CA MET A 386 -5.22 -8.06 -13.25
C MET A 386 -4.45 -7.41 -14.39
N HIS A 387 -4.67 -6.11 -14.61
CA HIS A 387 -4.14 -5.43 -15.80
C HIS A 387 -4.06 -3.91 -15.67
N SER A 388 -3.60 -3.25 -16.73
CA SER A 388 -3.55 -1.79 -16.86
C SER A 388 -2.76 -1.12 -15.74
N LYS A 389 -1.55 -1.65 -15.50
CA LYS A 389 -0.55 -0.95 -14.69
C LYS A 389 -0.18 0.36 -15.40
N ARG A 390 -0.08 1.46 -14.67
CA ARG A 390 0.42 2.74 -15.23
C ARG A 390 1.75 2.53 -15.96
N PRO A 391 1.90 3.00 -17.21
CA PRO A 391 3.18 2.98 -17.93
C PRO A 391 4.31 3.63 -17.13
N LEU A 392 5.52 3.09 -17.23
CA LEU A 392 6.72 3.54 -16.51
C LEU A 392 6.68 3.38 -14.98
N ALA A 393 5.50 3.12 -14.38
CA ALA A 393 5.45 2.78 -12.96
C ALA A 393 6.26 1.50 -12.72
N GLY A 394 7.27 1.64 -11.88
CA GLY A 394 8.03 0.54 -11.29
C GLY A 394 7.16 -0.29 -10.33
N CYS A 395 6.08 -0.86 -10.85
CA CYS A 395 5.11 -1.70 -10.15
C CYS A 395 4.96 -3.03 -10.91
N ASN A 396 4.27 -4.00 -10.30
CA ASN A 396 4.04 -5.33 -10.82
C ASN A 396 2.58 -5.75 -10.73
N ILE A 397 2.21 -6.89 -11.32
CA ILE A 397 0.83 -7.38 -11.22
C ILE A 397 0.64 -8.11 -9.89
N VAL A 398 1.24 -9.29 -9.74
CA VAL A 398 1.50 -9.88 -8.43
C VAL A 398 2.90 -9.46 -8.03
N TYR A 399 3.07 -8.98 -6.80
CA TYR A 399 4.36 -8.54 -6.28
C TYR A 399 4.61 -9.15 -4.91
N THR A 400 5.49 -10.15 -4.87
CA THR A 400 5.93 -10.78 -3.63
C THR A 400 7.18 -10.07 -3.10
N ASP A 401 6.98 -9.15 -2.17
CA ASP A 401 8.04 -8.30 -1.63
C ASP A 401 8.61 -8.88 -0.31
N GLY A 402 9.34 -8.08 0.47
CA GLY A 402 10.18 -8.50 1.60
C GLY A 402 9.59 -9.60 2.47
N GLY A 403 10.29 -10.73 2.58
CA GLY A 403 9.91 -11.83 3.47
C GLY A 403 8.70 -12.65 3.05
N THR A 404 8.10 -12.36 1.89
CA THR A 404 6.94 -13.11 1.40
C THR A 404 7.26 -14.59 1.22
N ARG A 405 6.39 -15.44 1.77
CA ARG A 405 6.42 -16.90 1.61
C ARG A 405 5.07 -17.54 1.93
N TRP A 406 4.90 -18.80 1.51
CA TRP A 406 3.65 -19.55 1.61
C TRP A 406 2.55 -18.95 0.74
N VAL A 407 2.83 -18.83 -0.56
CA VAL A 407 1.91 -18.23 -1.52
C VAL A 407 1.65 -19.19 -2.68
N THR A 408 0.39 -19.32 -3.08
CA THR A 408 0.01 -19.99 -4.33
C THR A 408 -0.71 -19.00 -5.24
N VAL A 409 -0.11 -18.74 -6.40
CA VAL A 409 -0.65 -17.89 -7.47
C VAL A 409 -1.03 -18.82 -8.62
N THR A 410 -2.33 -19.02 -8.84
CA THR A 410 -2.80 -20.02 -9.81
C THR A 410 -3.94 -19.54 -10.69
N ASP A 411 -3.91 -19.91 -11.97
CA ASP A 411 -4.99 -19.66 -12.93
C ASP A 411 -5.38 -18.18 -13.09
N ASN A 412 -4.46 -17.23 -12.84
CA ASN A 412 -4.71 -15.80 -13.00
C ASN A 412 -4.42 -15.32 -14.42
N LEU A 413 -5.14 -14.31 -14.87
CA LEU A 413 -4.86 -13.53 -16.07
C LEU A 413 -4.12 -12.25 -15.66
N GLN A 414 -2.93 -12.05 -16.22
CA GLN A 414 -2.07 -10.89 -15.96
C GLN A 414 -1.63 -10.30 -17.30
N TYR A 415 -2.10 -9.10 -17.66
CA TYR A 415 -1.77 -8.49 -18.96
C TYR A 415 -1.75 -6.97 -18.89
N ASP A 416 -1.38 -6.29 -19.97
CA ASP A 416 -1.26 -4.83 -19.99
C ASP A 416 -0.38 -4.32 -18.83
N ASN A 417 0.79 -4.97 -18.71
CA ASN A 417 1.83 -4.71 -17.73
C ASN A 417 3.04 -4.12 -18.45
N PRO A 418 3.02 -2.84 -18.87
CA PRO A 418 4.16 -2.19 -19.50
C PRO A 418 5.39 -2.23 -18.59
N GLN A 419 6.58 -2.23 -19.19
CA GLN A 419 7.83 -2.14 -18.43
C GLN A 419 7.82 -0.88 -17.56
N GLY A 420 8.12 -1.05 -16.27
CA GLY A 420 8.36 0.08 -15.38
C GLY A 420 9.81 0.53 -15.47
N VAL A 421 10.13 1.64 -14.83
CA VAL A 421 11.51 2.08 -14.64
C VAL A 421 11.80 2.36 -13.18
N PHE A 422 13.04 2.13 -12.78
CA PHE A 422 13.63 2.72 -11.59
C PHE A 422 13.65 4.21 -11.83
N TRP A 423 13.16 4.96 -10.85
CA TRP A 423 13.19 6.39 -10.92
C TRP A 423 13.33 6.90 -9.50
N MET A 424 14.55 7.26 -9.10
CA MET A 424 14.95 7.69 -7.74
C MET A 424 14.86 9.21 -7.54
N GLY A 425 14.55 9.97 -8.60
CA GLY A 425 14.37 11.41 -8.54
C GLY A 425 14.83 12.09 -9.81
N ALA A 426 14.66 13.41 -9.88
CA ALA A 426 15.28 14.18 -10.95
C ALA A 426 16.79 14.25 -10.69
N ASP A 427 17.58 14.33 -11.75
CA ASP A 427 19.01 14.56 -11.63
C ASP A 427 19.24 15.86 -10.84
N PHE A 428 20.09 15.79 -9.81
CA PHE A 428 20.53 16.99 -9.11
C PHE A 428 21.34 17.86 -10.08
N SER A 429 21.12 19.17 -10.06
CA SER A 429 21.92 20.11 -10.83
C SER A 429 23.38 20.04 -10.36
N LEU A 430 24.34 20.25 -11.27
CA LEU A 430 25.75 20.46 -10.89
C LEU A 430 25.94 21.69 -9.98
N ALA A 431 24.94 22.57 -9.92
CA ALA A 431 24.90 23.72 -9.01
C ALA A 431 24.30 23.39 -7.64
N ASP A 432 23.68 22.23 -7.46
CA ASP A 432 23.19 21.80 -6.15
C ASP A 432 24.39 21.39 -5.31
N GLY A 433 24.56 21.96 -4.11
CA GLY A 433 25.70 21.68 -3.22
C GLY A 433 25.84 20.22 -2.77
N LEU A 434 24.89 19.36 -3.17
CA LEU A 434 24.90 17.91 -2.99
C LEU A 434 25.65 17.17 -4.12
N ASN A 435 25.98 17.84 -5.23
CA ASN A 435 26.56 17.27 -6.45
C ASN A 435 27.96 17.85 -6.76
N SER A 436 28.89 17.71 -5.81
CA SER A 436 30.27 18.20 -6.00
C SER A 436 31.07 17.27 -6.93
N PRO A 437 31.68 17.77 -8.03
CA PRO A 437 32.53 16.98 -8.92
C PRO A 437 33.73 16.33 -8.19
N LEU A 438 34.19 16.93 -7.09
CA LEU A 438 35.25 16.39 -6.25
C LEU A 438 34.77 15.20 -5.39
N ALA A 439 33.49 15.19 -5.00
CA ALA A 439 32.90 14.11 -4.21
C ALA A 439 32.68 12.84 -5.05
N SER A 440 32.21 12.99 -6.29
CA SER A 440 32.06 11.88 -7.25
C SER A 440 33.40 11.25 -7.65
N LEU A 441 34.47 12.07 -7.80
CA LEU A 441 35.83 11.57 -8.06
C LEU A 441 36.42 10.85 -6.83
N PHE A 442 36.16 11.35 -5.62
CA PHE A 442 36.57 10.68 -4.38
C PHE A 442 35.83 9.36 -4.16
N ALA A 443 34.52 9.28 -4.42
CA ALA A 443 33.74 8.04 -4.29
C ALA A 443 34.25 6.94 -5.23
N LEU A 444 34.53 7.29 -6.50
CA LEU A 444 35.07 6.38 -7.51
C LEU A 444 36.48 5.87 -7.16
N LEU A 445 37.32 6.73 -6.57
CA LEU A 445 38.72 6.41 -6.24
C LEU A 445 38.91 5.75 -4.86
N SER A 446 37.96 5.94 -3.93
CA SER A 446 38.06 5.43 -2.56
C SER A 446 37.27 4.14 -2.30
N GLY A 447 36.43 3.71 -3.23
CA GLY A 447 35.49 2.59 -3.01
C GLY A 447 34.46 2.88 -1.91
N SER A 448 34.34 4.15 -1.50
CA SER A 448 33.42 4.61 -0.46
C SER A 448 32.02 4.78 -1.02
N THR A 449 31.03 4.15 -0.38
CA THR A 449 29.59 4.28 -0.68
C THR A 449 28.95 5.53 -0.07
N ASN A 450 29.74 6.46 0.47
CA ASN A 450 29.21 7.59 1.25
C ASN A 450 28.75 8.78 0.40
N ASP A 451 28.79 8.70 -0.92
CA ASP A 451 28.19 9.69 -1.82
C ASP A 451 26.96 9.11 -2.54
N LEU A 452 25.95 8.76 -1.72
CA LEU A 452 24.71 8.08 -2.12
C LEU A 452 23.97 8.76 -3.29
N TYR A 453 24.19 10.06 -3.50
CA TYR A 453 23.40 10.87 -4.44
C TYR A 453 23.88 10.81 -5.89
N SER A 454 25.17 10.52 -6.12
CA SER A 454 25.76 10.43 -7.47
C SER A 454 25.29 9.21 -8.26
N PHE A 455 24.76 8.18 -7.59
CA PHE A 455 24.25 6.97 -8.20
C PHE A 455 22.84 7.14 -8.78
N PHE A 456 22.02 8.07 -8.26
CA PHE A 456 20.61 8.18 -8.63
C PHE A 456 20.36 8.50 -10.12
N PRO A 457 21.06 9.49 -10.73
CA PRO A 457 20.95 9.72 -12.17
C PRO A 457 21.36 8.52 -13.02
N VAL A 458 22.28 7.69 -12.51
CA VAL A 458 22.83 6.54 -13.23
C VAL A 458 21.84 5.38 -13.32
N VAL A 459 20.95 5.25 -12.34
CA VAL A 459 19.95 4.15 -12.31
C VAL A 459 18.54 4.59 -12.68
N ASN A 460 18.27 5.89 -12.78
CA ASN A 460 17.04 6.38 -13.38
C ASN A 460 16.85 5.80 -14.78
N ASP A 461 15.59 5.56 -15.15
CA ASP A 461 15.17 4.94 -16.42
C ASP A 461 15.64 3.50 -16.62
N SER A 462 16.35 2.91 -15.64
CA SER A 462 16.68 1.49 -15.68
C SER A 462 15.40 0.67 -15.58
N PRO A 463 15.21 -0.37 -16.41
CA PRO A 463 14.03 -1.23 -16.31
C PRO A 463 13.72 -1.73 -14.89
N TYR A 464 12.47 -1.61 -14.48
CA TYR A 464 11.93 -2.11 -13.21
C TYR A 464 10.62 -2.87 -13.42
N GLY A 465 10.45 -3.98 -12.70
CA GLY A 465 9.18 -4.73 -12.71
C GLY A 465 9.28 -6.23 -13.01
N SER A 466 10.20 -6.94 -12.37
CA SER A 466 9.99 -8.37 -12.05
C SER A 466 9.04 -8.50 -10.86
N GLU A 467 8.40 -9.66 -10.60
CA GLU A 467 7.55 -9.80 -9.37
C GLU A 467 8.34 -9.75 -8.03
N ILE A 468 9.62 -9.40 -8.09
CA ILE A 468 10.48 -8.96 -6.99
C ILE A 468 10.99 -7.55 -7.30
N GLY A 469 11.18 -6.73 -6.29
CA GLY A 469 11.78 -5.41 -6.46
C GLY A 469 12.86 -5.15 -5.42
N GLY A 470 12.84 -3.98 -4.78
CA GLY A 470 13.91 -3.57 -3.86
C GLY A 470 14.08 -4.52 -2.67
N CYS A 471 12.97 -5.04 -2.13
CA CYS A 471 12.98 -6.07 -1.11
C CYS A 471 12.79 -7.47 -1.74
N ILE A 472 13.21 -8.49 -0.99
CA ILE A 472 13.33 -9.86 -1.49
C ILE A 472 12.35 -10.80 -0.78
N PRO A 473 11.61 -11.66 -1.50
CA PRO A 473 10.76 -12.66 -0.87
C PRO A 473 11.61 -13.78 -0.24
N ALA A 474 11.07 -14.40 0.81
CA ALA A 474 11.68 -15.56 1.45
C ALA A 474 11.59 -16.82 0.56
N GLY A 475 10.55 -16.92 -0.29
CA GLY A 475 10.36 -18.02 -1.23
C GLY A 475 9.04 -18.75 -1.01
N ASP A 476 9.06 -20.09 -1.04
CA ASP A 476 7.89 -20.99 -0.86
C ASP A 476 6.64 -20.48 -1.59
N SER A 477 6.81 -20.29 -2.90
CA SER A 477 5.80 -19.71 -3.77
C SER A 477 5.53 -20.63 -4.96
N ARG A 478 4.25 -20.83 -5.27
CA ARG A 478 3.78 -21.72 -6.34
C ARG A 478 3.06 -20.92 -7.39
N TYR A 479 3.57 -20.94 -8.61
CA TYR A 479 2.95 -20.32 -9.77
C TYR A 479 2.42 -21.42 -10.68
N VAL A 480 1.11 -21.52 -10.82
CA VAL A 480 0.48 -22.63 -11.54
C VAL A 480 -0.53 -22.13 -12.57
N ASN A 481 -0.39 -22.53 -13.83
CA ASN A 481 -1.39 -22.27 -14.90
C ASN A 481 -1.78 -20.79 -15.11
N ASN A 482 -0.93 -19.84 -14.72
CA ASN A 482 -1.22 -18.43 -14.95
C ASN A 482 -0.98 -18.07 -16.42
N LEU A 483 -1.71 -17.06 -16.91
CA LEU A 483 -1.59 -16.51 -18.26
C LEU A 483 -1.03 -15.09 -18.17
N TRP A 484 0.21 -14.89 -18.62
CA TRP A 484 0.97 -13.64 -18.45
C TRP A 484 1.30 -13.00 -19.78
N GLU A 485 0.99 -11.73 -19.98
CA GLU A 485 1.57 -10.96 -21.06
C GLU A 485 2.98 -10.50 -20.66
N ASN A 486 3.97 -10.98 -21.40
CA ASN A 486 5.36 -10.58 -21.20
C ASN A 486 5.77 -9.55 -22.24
N ARG A 487 5.81 -8.27 -21.85
CA ARG A 487 6.31 -7.18 -22.69
C ARG A 487 7.84 -7.05 -22.69
N TRP A 488 8.55 -7.82 -21.86
CA TRP A 488 10.00 -7.74 -21.65
C TRP A 488 10.81 -8.53 -22.69
N ALA A 489 10.17 -9.46 -23.41
CA ALA A 489 10.83 -10.27 -24.45
C ALA A 489 11.17 -9.47 -25.72
N GLY A 490 10.57 -8.29 -25.92
CA GLY A 490 10.79 -7.42 -27.09
C GLY A 490 11.77 -6.27 -26.87
N SER A 491 12.07 -5.91 -25.62
CA SER A 491 13.04 -4.87 -25.28
C SER A 491 14.43 -5.50 -25.17
N GLN A 492 15.28 -5.30 -26.18
CA GLN A 492 16.72 -5.47 -25.97
C GLN A 492 17.12 -4.52 -24.83
N PHE A 493 17.72 -5.03 -23.76
CA PHE A 493 18.27 -4.21 -22.68
C PHE A 493 19.21 -3.17 -23.29
N PRO A 494 18.87 -1.86 -23.31
CA PRO A 494 19.71 -0.86 -23.93
C PRO A 494 20.74 -0.41 -22.89
N PHE A 495 21.68 -1.28 -22.52
CA PHE A 495 22.88 -0.84 -21.81
C PHE A 495 24.03 -0.70 -22.82
N PRO A 496 24.54 0.52 -23.06
CA PRO A 496 25.82 0.74 -23.73
C PRO A 496 27.01 0.63 -22.76
N LEU A 497 26.88 -0.04 -21.61
CA LEU A 497 27.99 -0.31 -20.69
C LEU A 497 28.55 -1.72 -20.91
N TYR A 498 29.11 -1.92 -22.10
CA TYR A 498 30.04 -3.00 -22.37
C TYR A 498 31.39 -2.65 -21.69
N GLN A 499 31.53 -2.92 -20.39
CA GLN A 499 32.84 -2.92 -19.73
C GLN A 499 33.46 -4.33 -19.86
N PRO A 500 34.56 -4.51 -20.61
CA PRO A 500 35.14 -5.83 -20.89
C PRO A 500 35.71 -6.58 -19.67
N SER A 501 35.75 -5.96 -18.49
CA SER A 501 36.45 -6.44 -17.30
C SER A 501 35.56 -6.96 -16.16
N LEU A 502 34.23 -6.87 -16.26
CA LEU A 502 33.33 -7.43 -15.26
C LEU A 502 32.97 -8.89 -15.60
N PRO A 503 33.01 -9.82 -14.62
CA PRO A 503 32.73 -11.23 -14.88
C PRO A 503 31.29 -11.41 -15.34
N ARG A 504 31.15 -11.87 -16.59
CA ARG A 504 29.95 -12.36 -17.30
C ARG A 504 28.66 -12.34 -16.47
N TYR A 505 27.77 -11.39 -16.79
CA TYR A 505 26.34 -11.50 -16.47
C TYR A 505 25.80 -12.83 -17.06
N PRO A 506 24.89 -13.54 -16.36
CA PRO A 506 24.32 -14.78 -16.87
C PRO A 506 23.61 -14.53 -18.20
N ASN A 507 23.72 -15.52 -19.09
CA ASN A 507 23.27 -15.52 -20.47
C ASN A 507 21.82 -15.00 -20.61
N LEU A 508 21.55 -14.12 -21.58
CA LEU A 508 20.20 -13.61 -21.89
C LEU A 508 19.19 -14.73 -22.22
N SER A 509 19.65 -15.94 -22.55
CA SER A 509 18.82 -17.14 -22.73
C SER A 509 18.22 -17.68 -21.43
N ASP A 510 18.72 -17.27 -20.26
CA ASP A 510 18.20 -17.67 -18.94
C ASP A 510 17.04 -16.75 -18.47
N TRP A 511 16.88 -15.58 -19.12
CA TRP A 511 15.90 -14.54 -18.82
C TRP A 511 14.46 -14.79 -19.35
N PRO A 512 14.20 -15.41 -20.52
CA PRO A 512 12.85 -15.56 -21.05
C PRO A 512 11.97 -16.53 -20.23
N ASN A 513 12.55 -17.27 -19.28
CA ASN A 513 11.85 -18.31 -18.51
C ASN A 513 11.61 -17.95 -17.04
N ASN A 514 12.13 -16.81 -16.54
CA ASN A 514 11.99 -16.44 -15.14
C ASN A 514 11.58 -14.98 -14.93
N PRO A 515 10.26 -14.70 -14.95
CA PRO A 515 9.70 -13.35 -14.69
C PRO A 515 9.93 -12.84 -13.24
N LEU A 516 10.58 -13.63 -12.39
CA LEU A 516 10.97 -13.27 -11.03
C LEU A 516 12.42 -12.82 -10.88
N PHE A 517 13.24 -12.76 -11.94
CA PHE A 517 14.67 -12.51 -11.76
C PHE A 517 15.14 -11.16 -12.32
N TYR A 518 15.36 -10.21 -11.41
CA TYR A 518 16.37 -9.16 -11.55
C TYR A 518 17.43 -9.37 -10.46
N ASN A 519 18.69 -9.64 -10.85
CA ASN A 519 19.85 -9.67 -9.95
C ASN A 519 20.79 -8.51 -10.33
N PRO A 520 20.75 -7.36 -9.61
CA PRO A 520 21.61 -6.23 -9.94
C PRO A 520 23.09 -6.41 -9.57
N THR A 521 23.51 -7.46 -8.85
CA THR A 521 24.90 -7.54 -8.35
C THR A 521 25.50 -8.96 -8.31
N PRO A 522 26.62 -9.24 -9.01
CA PRO A 522 27.32 -10.52 -8.90
C PRO A 522 28.14 -10.72 -7.62
N LEU A 523 28.25 -9.70 -6.75
CA LEU A 523 29.35 -9.59 -5.78
C LEU A 523 29.04 -9.91 -4.31
N LEU A 524 27.86 -10.44 -4.00
CA LEU A 524 27.58 -10.92 -2.64
C LEU A 524 27.16 -12.39 -2.65
N SER A 525 28.08 -13.25 -2.21
CA SER A 525 27.92 -14.70 -2.02
C SER A 525 26.91 -15.10 -0.93
N TYR A 526 26.01 -14.20 -0.52
CA TYR A 526 25.13 -14.36 0.64
C TYR A 526 23.76 -15.00 0.32
N TYR A 527 23.43 -15.27 -0.94
CA TYR A 527 22.03 -15.33 -1.33
C TYR A 527 21.70 -16.31 -2.46
N SER A 528 21.40 -17.55 -2.07
CA SER A 528 20.70 -18.58 -2.87
C SER A 528 19.17 -18.31 -2.89
N LEU A 529 18.78 -17.09 -3.28
CA LEU A 529 17.50 -16.48 -2.93
C LEU A 529 16.27 -17.10 -3.60
N THR A 530 15.22 -17.26 -2.80
CA THR A 530 13.91 -17.93 -3.06
C THR A 530 13.94 -19.46 -3.14
N LYS A 531 14.18 -20.11 -1.99
CA LYS A 531 13.95 -21.56 -1.87
C LYS A 531 12.46 -21.87 -2.06
N GLY A 532 12.13 -23.01 -2.68
CA GLY A 532 10.75 -23.49 -2.77
C GLY A 532 9.86 -22.73 -3.77
N LEU A 533 10.46 -21.93 -4.67
CA LEU A 533 9.78 -21.33 -5.79
C LEU A 533 9.54 -22.38 -6.90
N THR A 534 8.30 -22.49 -7.38
CA THR A 534 7.94 -23.47 -8.42
C THR A 534 7.01 -22.87 -9.47
N PHE A 535 7.21 -23.27 -10.72
CA PHE A 535 6.39 -22.89 -11.86
C PHE A 535 5.88 -24.14 -12.57
N ALA A 536 4.56 -24.23 -12.80
CA ALA A 536 3.96 -25.35 -13.51
C ALA A 536 2.82 -24.86 -14.42
N GLY A 537 2.90 -25.14 -15.72
CA GLY A 537 1.81 -24.87 -16.67
C GLY A 537 1.51 -23.40 -16.95
N ASN A 538 2.30 -22.45 -16.43
CA ASN A 538 2.17 -21.03 -16.77
C ASN A 538 2.43 -20.80 -18.25
N LYS A 539 1.73 -19.83 -18.85
CA LYS A 539 1.84 -19.47 -20.25
C LYS A 539 2.17 -18.00 -20.41
N PHE A 540 3.17 -17.71 -21.23
CA PHE A 540 3.54 -16.36 -21.61
C PHE A 540 2.93 -15.99 -22.96
N LEU A 541 2.24 -14.86 -23.00
CA LEU A 541 1.75 -14.21 -24.21
C LEU A 541 2.82 -13.20 -24.64
N VAL A 542 3.27 -13.33 -25.89
CA VAL A 542 4.06 -12.28 -26.53
C VAL A 542 3.12 -11.14 -26.86
N TYR A 543 3.51 -9.92 -26.49
CA TYR A 543 2.78 -8.72 -26.86
C TYR A 543 2.80 -8.56 -28.39
N ASP A 544 1.61 -8.53 -28.99
CA ASP A 544 1.43 -8.19 -30.40
C ASP A 544 0.63 -6.89 -30.44
N ALA A 545 1.14 -5.87 -31.14
CA ALA A 545 0.51 -4.57 -31.29
C ALA A 545 -0.82 -4.62 -32.09
N HIS A 546 -1.24 -5.79 -32.57
CA HIS A 546 -2.36 -5.99 -33.49
C HIS A 546 -3.68 -6.52 -32.85
N GLY A 547 -4.02 -6.07 -31.65
CA GLY A 547 -5.37 -6.25 -31.06
C GLY A 547 -5.46 -7.27 -29.92
N PRO A 548 -6.67 -7.55 -29.40
CA PRO A 548 -6.84 -8.37 -28.20
C PRO A 548 -6.39 -9.82 -28.46
N ASN A 549 -5.43 -10.29 -27.67
CA ASN A 549 -4.88 -11.63 -27.79
C ASN A 549 -6.00 -12.69 -27.60
N PRO A 550 -6.20 -13.63 -28.55
CA PRO A 550 -7.28 -14.62 -28.47
C PRO A 550 -7.27 -15.46 -27.19
N ALA A 551 -6.10 -15.69 -26.58
CA ALA A 551 -5.98 -16.40 -25.32
C ALA A 551 -6.58 -15.61 -24.15
N ILE A 552 -6.44 -14.28 -24.16
CA ILE A 552 -7.07 -13.36 -23.21
C ILE A 552 -8.58 -13.42 -23.39
N SER A 553 -9.07 -13.24 -24.63
CA SER A 553 -10.52 -13.32 -24.93
C SER A 553 -11.12 -14.67 -24.52
N ALA A 554 -10.42 -15.77 -24.77
CA ALA A 554 -10.86 -17.10 -24.37
C ALA A 554 -10.87 -17.30 -22.85
N TRP A 555 -9.88 -16.75 -22.13
CA TRP A 555 -9.87 -16.79 -20.65
C TRP A 555 -11.02 -15.97 -20.07
N LEU A 556 -11.23 -14.74 -20.56
CA LEU A 556 -12.32 -13.88 -20.15
C LEU A 556 -13.69 -14.50 -20.46
N ALA A 557 -13.85 -15.19 -21.59
CA ALA A 557 -15.05 -15.94 -21.91
C ALA A 557 -15.30 -17.11 -20.94
N ARG A 558 -14.26 -17.88 -20.59
CA ARG A 558 -14.37 -18.96 -19.59
C ARG A 558 -14.74 -18.44 -18.21
N ARG A 559 -14.15 -17.31 -17.79
CA ARG A 559 -14.52 -16.63 -16.55
C ARG A 559 -15.97 -16.12 -16.61
N GLY A 560 -16.34 -15.44 -17.69
CA GLY A 560 -17.67 -14.87 -17.91
C GLY A 560 -18.81 -15.89 -17.96
N ALA A 561 -18.51 -17.15 -18.32
CA ALA A 561 -19.47 -18.26 -18.27
C ALA A 561 -19.74 -18.77 -16.84
N GLY A 562 -18.92 -18.41 -15.85
CA GLY A 562 -19.04 -18.85 -14.45
C GLY A 562 -19.34 -17.75 -13.42
N THR A 563 -19.09 -16.46 -13.71
CA THR A 563 -19.10 -15.40 -12.67
C THR A 563 -19.49 -14.00 -13.20
N ARG A 564 -20.63 -13.82 -13.88
CA ARG A 564 -21.12 -12.45 -14.13
C ARG A 564 -21.63 -11.80 -12.83
N TRP A 565 -20.78 -10.99 -12.20
CA TRP A 565 -21.22 -9.71 -11.64
C TRP A 565 -20.85 -8.62 -12.66
N LYS A 566 -21.86 -7.96 -13.22
CA LYS A 566 -21.69 -6.74 -14.03
C LYS A 566 -21.91 -5.55 -13.08
N PRO A 567 -20.98 -4.60 -12.98
CA PRO A 567 -21.27 -3.34 -12.31
C PRO A 567 -22.43 -2.63 -13.03
N GLY A 568 -23.47 -2.27 -12.28
CA GLY A 568 -24.53 -1.28 -12.55
C GLY A 568 -25.08 -1.08 -13.97
N ALA A 569 -26.38 -1.33 -14.12
CA ALA A 569 -27.26 -0.45 -14.91
C ALA A 569 -28.52 -0.19 -14.06
N GLY A 570 -28.66 1.05 -13.57
CA GLY A 570 -29.76 1.49 -12.70
C GLY A 570 -29.26 2.28 -11.51
#